data_AF-A0AAN6YE17-F1
#
_entry.id   AF-A0AAN6YE17-F1
#
_cell.length_a   1.000
_cell.length_b   1.000
_cell.length_c   1.000
_cell.angle_alpha   90.00
_cell.angle_beta   90.00
_cell.angle_gamma   90.00
#
_symmetry.space_group_name_H-M   'P 1'
#
loop_
_entity.id
_entity.type
_entity.pdbx_description
1 polymer ?
#
loop_
_entity_poly.entity_id
_entity_poly.type
_entity_poly.pdbx_seq_one_letter_code
_entity_poly.pdbx_strand_id
1 'polypeptide(L)'
;MSARPETPASPAKNFKIKPPQPGQPVYGCEHLQRLFNQDQMTTNTSIQHYKAILRAIFDQSPLISQTSKTIDGQIVTSLTPTYLCLQCPSISSEEDRTKHGNKKSHRFYVDSRSGALYCQMCDDMVWDPTIEDLRIKKMGNGTFTSTRKRKHDELFSPDPVKDSPQYISLNTTVASCKASGLRGIYNAGATCYQNVVLQSFLHNPILRNFYLSDGHSTCDTQHCLSCAMEDMFQDFYGTENSNGYTAANILSGFWISEKKAFENLVTTKEQDAHEFFQFLAEELHERNGDGKRPEIGSEHSCNCIIHQTFYGKLQSTTTCQNCNAVTNQVQSFLDLSLPLENLTQKKGKKSGQKPPSMTLQECLDEEYIKSDKCEYRCNNCNSMQQARRQTAIKRLPNVVSIQLKRFEFKQGRNERAAKIDTPVHFPLQLNMLPYTNRGREAGAKDNFELARSCTFDLMSVVEHVGEIDTGHYVSYCRVGDQWFTFNDHKVELAQKSDVLGARAYLLFYIVRSLS
;
A
#
# COMPACT_ATOMS: atom_id res chain seq x y z
N MET A 1 -22.83 -24.89 52.55
CA MET A 1 -21.49 -24.86 53.16
C MET A 1 -20.46 -25.08 52.06
N SER A 2 -19.71 -24.05 51.70
CA SER A 2 -18.43 -24.19 50.96
C SER A 2 -17.70 -22.84 50.99
N ALA A 3 -16.46 -22.91 51.49
CA ALA A 3 -15.46 -21.92 51.87
C ALA A 3 -15.51 -20.47 51.34
N ARG A 4 -15.22 -19.53 52.26
CA ARG A 4 -14.87 -18.12 51.99
C ARG A 4 -13.60 -18.04 51.11
N PRO A 5 -13.54 -17.15 50.10
CA PRO A 5 -12.28 -16.67 49.58
C PRO A 5 -11.62 -15.75 50.61
N GLU A 6 -10.40 -16.08 51.00
CA GLU A 6 -9.55 -15.27 51.86
C GLU A 6 -9.14 -13.96 51.18
N THR A 7 -9.04 -12.89 51.97
CA THR A 7 -8.43 -11.61 51.58
C THR A 7 -7.00 -11.84 51.07
N PRO A 8 -6.64 -11.44 49.84
CA PRO A 8 -5.26 -11.43 49.40
C PRO A 8 -4.46 -10.36 50.18
N ALA A 9 -3.26 -10.73 50.60
CA ALA A 9 -2.33 -9.87 51.31
C ALA A 9 -2.05 -8.53 50.58
N SER A 10 -1.71 -7.50 51.36
CA SER A 10 -1.30 -6.18 50.85
C SER A 10 -0.28 -6.30 49.71
N PRO A 11 -0.41 -5.51 48.64
CA PRO A 11 0.48 -5.60 47.49
C PRO A 11 1.93 -5.25 47.88
N ALA A 12 2.87 -5.94 47.23
CA ALA A 12 4.29 -5.66 47.34
C ALA A 12 4.58 -4.17 47.03
N LYS A 13 5.37 -3.57 47.92
CA LYS A 13 5.80 -2.17 47.88
C LYS A 13 6.52 -1.83 46.57
N ASN A 14 6.21 -0.62 46.10
CA ASN A 14 6.99 0.28 45.23
C ASN A 14 6.68 0.23 43.72
N PHE A 15 5.58 0.90 43.33
CA PHE A 15 5.66 1.79 42.17
C PHE A 15 5.58 3.22 42.68
N LYS A 16 6.70 3.95 42.60
CA LYS A 16 6.73 5.38 42.94
C LYS A 16 6.53 6.17 41.65
N ILE A 17 5.46 6.96 41.58
CA ILE A 17 5.35 8.03 40.57
C ILE A 17 6.58 8.92 40.77
N LYS A 18 7.35 9.16 39.70
CA LYS A 18 8.55 9.98 39.78
C LYS A 18 8.15 11.40 40.22
N PRO A 19 8.89 12.04 41.15
CA PRO A 19 8.63 13.43 41.50
C PRO A 19 8.86 14.32 40.27
N PRO A 20 8.08 15.42 40.13
CA PRO A 20 8.19 16.33 39.00
C PRO A 20 9.61 16.86 38.80
N GLN A 21 10.09 16.85 37.55
CA GLN A 21 11.28 17.61 37.14
C GLN A 21 10.85 18.93 36.49
N PRO A 22 11.60 20.04 36.66
CA PRO A 22 11.25 21.31 36.05
C PRO A 22 11.12 21.18 34.53
N GLY A 23 9.95 21.54 33.97
CA GLY A 23 9.68 21.50 32.54
C GLY A 23 9.12 20.19 31.97
N GLN A 24 8.94 19.14 32.78
CA GLN A 24 8.20 17.93 32.36
C GLN A 24 6.79 17.89 32.98
N PRO A 25 5.73 17.69 32.17
CA PRO A 25 4.38 17.54 32.70
C PRO A 25 4.30 16.28 33.57
N VAL A 26 3.67 16.40 34.75
CA VAL A 26 3.53 15.29 35.72
C VAL A 26 2.69 14.14 35.15
N TYR A 27 1.73 14.48 34.30
CA TYR A 27 0.85 13.56 33.59
C TYR A 27 0.78 13.95 32.12
N GLY A 28 0.60 12.98 31.23
CA GLY A 28 0.52 13.24 29.78
C GLY A 28 -0.68 14.08 29.35
N CYS A 29 -1.76 14.15 30.15
CA CYS A 29 -2.87 15.09 29.97
C CYS A 29 -3.69 15.26 31.26
N GLU A 30 -4.45 16.36 31.37
CA GLU A 30 -5.30 16.65 32.55
C GLU A 30 -6.38 15.59 32.80
N HIS A 31 -6.89 14.96 31.74
CA HIS A 31 -7.88 13.90 31.86
C HIS A 31 -7.29 12.62 32.46
N LEU A 32 -6.04 12.30 32.10
CA LEU A 32 -5.34 11.15 32.66
C LEU A 32 -4.97 11.41 34.13
N GLN A 33 -4.58 12.64 34.46
CA GLN A 33 -4.41 13.08 35.84
C GLN A 33 -5.69 12.87 36.65
N ARG A 34 -6.86 13.26 36.12
CA ARG A 34 -8.15 13.02 36.79
C ARG A 34 -8.44 11.53 36.99
N LEU A 35 -8.10 10.68 36.02
CA LEU A 35 -8.26 9.22 36.16
C LEU A 35 -7.35 8.65 37.26
N PHE A 36 -6.09 9.08 37.32
CA PHE A 36 -5.13 8.56 38.29
C PHE A 36 -5.28 9.16 39.70
N ASN A 37 -5.91 10.33 39.81
CA ASN A 37 -6.18 10.98 41.10
C ASN A 37 -7.51 10.56 41.74
N GLN A 38 -8.34 9.74 41.08
CA GLN A 38 -9.60 9.24 41.67
C GLN A 38 -9.33 8.36 42.89
N ASP A 39 -8.56 7.28 42.72
CA ASP A 39 -8.17 6.36 43.79
C ASP A 39 -7.03 5.44 43.31
N GLN A 40 -6.27 4.91 44.28
CA GLN A 40 -5.11 4.06 43.99
C GLN A 40 -5.50 2.74 43.31
N MET A 41 -6.72 2.25 43.55
CA MET A 41 -7.22 1.00 42.96
C MET A 41 -7.50 1.20 41.48
N THR A 42 -8.22 2.27 41.09
CA THR A 42 -8.46 2.64 39.68
C THR A 42 -7.17 2.85 38.90
N THR A 43 -6.15 3.45 39.51
CA THR A 43 -4.82 3.63 38.89
C THR A 43 -4.16 2.28 38.62
N ASN A 44 -4.15 1.38 39.61
CA ASN A 44 -3.55 0.06 39.47
C ASN A 44 -4.28 -0.80 38.43
N THR A 45 -5.61 -0.78 38.43
CA THR A 45 -6.44 -1.47 37.43
C THR A 45 -6.19 -0.95 36.02
N SER A 46 -6.14 0.38 35.85
CA SER A 46 -5.84 1.00 34.55
C SER A 46 -4.47 0.60 34.02
N ILE A 47 -3.44 0.59 34.88
CA ILE A 47 -2.09 0.13 34.51
C ILE A 47 -2.07 -1.36 34.16
N GLN A 48 -2.81 -2.20 34.89
CA GLN A 48 -2.93 -3.62 34.60
C GLN A 48 -3.61 -3.88 33.25
N HIS A 49 -4.70 -3.17 32.95
CA HIS A 49 -5.37 -3.23 31.66
C HIS A 49 -4.46 -2.78 30.53
N TYR A 50 -3.72 -1.68 30.72
CA TYR A 50 -2.74 -1.22 29.73
C TYR A 50 -1.66 -2.29 29.45
N LYS A 51 -1.09 -2.91 30.48
CA LYS A 51 -0.14 -4.03 30.31
C LYS A 51 -0.76 -5.21 29.56
N ALA A 52 -2.01 -5.56 29.84
CA ALA A 52 -2.72 -6.64 29.15
C ALA A 52 -2.91 -6.31 27.67
N ILE A 53 -3.30 -5.07 27.35
CA ILE A 53 -3.42 -4.58 25.98
C ILE A 53 -2.08 -4.64 25.24
N LEU A 54 -0.98 -4.19 25.87
CA LEU A 54 0.35 -4.28 25.26
C LEU A 54 0.80 -5.73 25.01
N ARG A 55 0.40 -6.69 25.85
CA ARG A 55 0.62 -8.12 25.56
C ARG A 55 -0.22 -8.58 24.36
N ALA A 56 -1.47 -8.15 24.25
CA ALA A 56 -2.31 -8.48 23.10
C ALA A 56 -1.76 -7.90 21.79
N ILE A 57 -1.12 -6.72 21.84
CA ILE A 57 -0.51 -6.08 20.68
C ILE A 57 0.83 -6.74 20.30
N PHE A 58 1.71 -6.99 21.28
CA PHE A 58 3.10 -7.37 21.01
C PHE A 58 3.45 -8.85 21.21
N ASP A 59 2.67 -9.61 22.00
CA ASP A 59 2.95 -11.04 22.25
C ASP A 59 2.07 -11.99 21.45
N GLN A 60 0.90 -11.52 20.99
CA GLN A 60 -0.06 -12.32 20.25
C GLN A 60 -0.03 -12.00 18.75
N SER A 61 -0.70 -12.80 17.93
CA SER A 61 -0.78 -12.58 16.48
C SER A 61 -1.29 -11.16 16.19
N PRO A 62 -0.60 -10.37 15.33
CA PRO A 62 -0.97 -8.98 15.01
C PRO A 62 -2.42 -8.83 14.50
N LEU A 63 -2.99 -9.90 13.95
CA LEU A 63 -4.37 -9.94 13.47
C LEU A 63 -5.39 -9.72 14.60
N ILE A 64 -5.10 -10.15 15.83
CA ILE A 64 -6.05 -10.10 16.95
C ILE A 64 -6.27 -8.65 17.40
N SER A 65 -5.20 -7.88 17.55
CA SER A 65 -5.26 -6.47 17.94
C SER A 65 -5.81 -5.57 16.82
N GLN A 66 -5.95 -6.08 15.60
CA GLN A 66 -6.56 -5.38 14.46
C GLN A 66 -8.00 -5.84 14.16
N THR A 67 -8.56 -6.70 15.01
CA THR A 67 -9.92 -7.24 14.85
C THR A 67 -10.89 -6.56 15.82
N SER A 68 -11.92 -5.92 15.29
CA SER A 68 -12.96 -5.22 16.06
C SER A 68 -14.33 -5.86 15.86
N LYS A 69 -15.26 -5.63 16.80
CA LYS A 69 -16.67 -6.03 16.64
C LYS A 69 -17.51 -4.78 16.36
N THR A 70 -18.23 -4.78 15.26
CA THR A 70 -19.15 -3.70 14.90
C THR A 70 -20.38 -3.71 15.82
N ILE A 71 -21.17 -2.64 15.75
CA ILE A 71 -22.40 -2.46 16.53
C ILE A 71 -23.42 -3.59 16.26
N ASP A 72 -23.39 -4.17 15.05
CA ASP A 72 -24.24 -5.29 14.63
C ASP A 72 -23.68 -6.67 15.03
N GLY A 73 -22.58 -6.70 15.80
CA GLY A 73 -21.96 -7.93 16.30
C GLY A 73 -21.05 -8.64 15.30
N GLN A 74 -20.80 -8.05 14.13
CA GLN A 74 -19.92 -8.63 13.11
C GLN A 74 -18.44 -8.39 13.46
N ILE A 75 -17.59 -9.37 13.16
CA ILE A 75 -16.15 -9.32 13.41
C ILE A 75 -15.46 -8.78 12.15
N VAL A 76 -14.74 -7.66 12.29
CA VAL A 76 -14.07 -6.97 11.18
C VAL A 76 -12.59 -6.79 11.50
N THR A 77 -11.72 -7.25 10.61
CA THR A 77 -10.26 -7.03 10.68
C THR A 77 -9.86 -5.86 9.78
N SER A 78 -9.15 -4.87 10.33
CA SER A 78 -8.73 -3.64 9.63
C SER A 78 -7.22 -3.61 9.35
N LEU A 79 -6.81 -2.96 8.25
CA LEU A 79 -5.40 -2.60 7.99
C LEU A 79 -5.03 -1.22 8.58
N THR A 80 -6.03 -0.43 8.94
CA THR A 80 -5.88 0.82 9.70
C THR A 80 -5.84 0.49 11.20
N PRO A 81 -5.25 1.35 12.05
CA PRO A 81 -5.15 1.04 13.46
C PRO A 81 -6.55 0.98 14.08
N THR A 82 -6.74 0.01 14.94
CA THR A 82 -7.91 -0.05 15.81
C THR A 82 -7.51 0.44 17.21
N TYR A 83 -8.52 0.82 17.97
CA TYR A 83 -8.38 1.43 19.28
C TYR A 83 -8.92 0.46 20.32
N LEU A 84 -8.02 -0.05 21.17
CA LEU A 84 -8.35 -0.95 22.27
C LEU A 84 -8.73 -0.11 23.49
N CYS A 85 -9.97 -0.24 23.96
CA CYS A 85 -10.45 0.53 25.10
C CYS A 85 -9.70 0.15 26.39
N LEU A 86 -9.24 1.14 27.14
CA LEU A 86 -8.53 0.89 28.40
C LEU A 86 -9.48 0.39 29.51
N GLN A 87 -10.73 0.88 29.49
CA GLN A 87 -11.74 0.57 30.50
C GLN A 87 -12.55 -0.71 30.24
N CYS A 88 -12.52 -1.30 29.04
CA CYS A 88 -13.27 -2.52 28.75
C CYS A 88 -12.68 -3.32 27.58
N PRO A 89 -13.08 -4.59 27.37
CA PRO A 89 -12.52 -5.45 26.33
C PRO A 89 -12.86 -5.08 24.88
N SER A 90 -13.49 -3.92 24.63
CA SER A 90 -13.91 -3.55 23.28
C SER A 90 -12.74 -3.04 22.45
N ILE A 91 -12.65 -3.54 21.22
CA ILE A 91 -11.76 -3.05 20.18
C ILE A 91 -12.64 -2.35 19.16
N SER A 92 -12.28 -1.14 18.74
CA SER A 92 -13.11 -0.31 17.86
C SER A 92 -12.29 0.37 16.78
N SER A 93 -12.90 0.62 15.63
CA SER A 93 -12.36 1.51 14.60
C SER A 93 -12.31 2.96 15.10
N GLU A 94 -11.66 3.85 14.36
CA GLU A 94 -11.64 5.29 14.70
C GLU A 94 -13.05 5.89 14.80
N GLU A 95 -13.93 5.56 13.85
CA GLU A 95 -15.32 6.06 13.84
C GLU A 95 -16.15 5.48 14.99
N ASP A 96 -15.97 4.19 15.28
CA ASP A 96 -16.74 3.51 16.33
C ASP A 96 -16.21 3.79 17.73
N ARG A 97 -14.93 4.17 17.87
CA ARG A 97 -14.33 4.65 19.12
C ARG A 97 -15.13 5.83 19.68
N THR A 98 -15.42 6.83 18.85
CA THR A 98 -16.16 8.03 19.26
C THR A 98 -17.57 7.67 19.73
N LYS A 99 -18.26 6.80 18.99
CA LYS A 99 -19.59 6.29 19.37
C LYS A 99 -19.56 5.49 20.68
N HIS A 100 -18.57 4.61 20.83
CA HIS A 100 -18.35 3.82 22.05
C HIS A 100 -18.11 4.73 23.26
N GLY A 101 -17.20 5.69 23.13
CA GLY A 101 -16.85 6.61 24.21
C GLY A 101 -18.03 7.48 24.63
N ASN A 102 -18.85 7.92 23.69
CA ASN A 102 -20.06 8.69 24.00
C ASN A 102 -21.15 7.85 24.67
N LYS A 103 -21.29 6.57 24.30
CA LYS A 103 -22.29 5.66 24.88
C LYS A 103 -21.91 5.11 26.26
N LYS A 104 -20.62 4.78 26.47
CA LYS A 104 -20.11 4.12 27.68
C LYS A 104 -19.34 5.06 28.61
N SER A 105 -19.12 6.31 28.20
CA SER A 105 -18.26 7.27 28.91
C SER A 105 -16.81 6.80 29.10
N HIS A 106 -16.33 5.91 28.23
CA HIS A 106 -14.91 5.52 28.18
C HIS A 106 -14.13 6.53 27.35
N ARG A 107 -12.99 7.00 27.87
CA ARG A 107 -12.26 8.14 27.28
C ARG A 107 -10.81 7.84 26.92
N PHE A 108 -10.32 6.63 27.21
CA PHE A 108 -8.93 6.24 26.98
C PHE A 108 -8.86 4.99 26.13
N TYR A 109 -7.99 5.03 25.13
CA TYR A 109 -7.82 3.98 24.15
C TYR A 109 -6.34 3.77 23.85
N VAL A 110 -5.98 2.59 23.38
CA VAL A 110 -4.61 2.25 22.99
C VAL A 110 -4.60 1.92 21.51
N ASP A 111 -3.72 2.58 20.77
CA ASP A 111 -3.50 2.35 19.35
C ASP A 111 -2.91 0.96 19.11
N SER A 112 -3.54 0.16 18.25
CA SER A 112 -3.17 -1.23 17.99
C SER A 112 -1.81 -1.40 17.30
N ARG A 113 -1.27 -0.36 16.64
CA ARG A 113 0.00 -0.43 15.90
C ARG A 113 1.20 -0.06 16.76
N SER A 114 1.08 1.00 17.53
CA SER A 114 2.17 1.60 18.31
C SER A 114 2.09 1.28 19.80
N GLY A 115 0.93 0.81 20.28
CA GLY A 115 0.64 0.68 21.71
C GLY A 115 0.51 2.01 22.44
N ALA A 116 0.48 3.13 21.73
CA ALA A 116 0.43 4.45 22.35
C ALA A 116 -0.98 4.77 22.89
N LEU A 117 -1.04 5.48 24.01
CA LEU A 117 -2.28 5.85 24.66
C LEU A 117 -2.89 7.07 23.96
N TYR A 118 -4.20 7.05 23.76
CA TYR A 118 -4.97 8.10 23.11
C TYR A 118 -6.11 8.53 24.05
N CYS A 119 -6.36 9.84 24.14
CA CYS A 119 -7.45 10.40 24.95
C CYS A 119 -8.50 11.06 24.07
N GLN A 120 -9.74 10.57 24.14
CA GLN A 120 -10.86 11.08 23.36
C GLN A 120 -11.27 12.50 23.74
N MET A 121 -11.00 12.94 24.97
CA MET A 121 -11.34 14.30 25.42
C MET A 121 -10.33 15.34 24.93
N CYS A 122 -9.06 14.95 24.77
CA CYS A 122 -8.02 15.79 24.17
C CYS A 122 -8.01 15.72 22.65
N ASP A 123 -8.67 14.69 22.09
CA ASP A 123 -8.55 14.30 20.69
C ASP A 123 -7.10 14.09 20.22
N ASP A 124 -6.24 13.58 21.12
CA ASP A 124 -4.80 13.48 20.89
C ASP A 124 -4.16 12.30 21.63
N MET A 125 -2.95 11.93 21.21
CA MET A 125 -2.09 10.95 21.85
C MET A 125 -1.55 11.49 23.18
N VAL A 126 -1.59 10.65 24.20
CA VAL A 126 -1.17 10.99 25.56
C VAL A 126 0.22 10.45 25.84
N TRP A 127 1.17 11.36 25.98
CA TRP A 127 2.56 11.05 26.32
C TRP A 127 2.79 11.11 27.83
N ASP A 128 2.26 10.11 28.55
CA ASP A 128 2.45 10.01 29.99
C ASP A 128 3.75 9.24 30.33
N PRO A 129 4.64 9.78 31.19
CA PRO A 129 5.92 9.14 31.51
C PRO A 129 5.81 7.73 32.08
N THR A 130 4.72 7.41 32.79
CA THR A 130 4.52 6.09 33.41
C THR A 130 4.04 5.07 32.39
N ILE A 131 3.08 5.45 31.55
CA ILE A 131 2.53 4.61 30.49
C ILE A 131 3.58 4.39 29.39
N GLU A 132 4.33 5.42 29.05
CA GLU A 132 5.36 5.37 28.00
C GLU A 132 6.54 4.48 28.38
N ASP A 133 7.00 4.53 29.64
CA ASP A 133 8.04 3.62 30.15
C ASP A 133 7.61 2.14 30.04
N LEU A 134 6.34 1.83 30.30
CA LEU A 134 5.79 0.48 30.14
C LEU A 134 5.73 0.06 28.67
N ARG A 135 5.35 0.97 27.77
CA ARG A 135 5.28 0.75 26.32
C ARG A 135 6.65 0.45 25.73
N ILE A 136 7.63 1.32 26.01
CA ILE A 136 9.01 1.18 25.52
C ILE A 136 9.65 -0.11 26.05
N LYS A 137 9.49 -0.43 27.33
CA LYS A 137 10.01 -1.68 27.91
C LYS A 137 9.43 -2.92 27.24
N LYS A 138 8.13 -2.90 26.95
CA LYS A 138 7.46 -4.02 26.29
C LYS A 138 7.89 -4.17 24.83
N MET A 139 7.96 -3.06 24.11
CA MET A 139 8.39 -3.03 22.71
C MET A 139 9.87 -3.42 22.53
N GLY A 140 10.75 -3.00 23.44
CA GLY A 140 12.18 -3.30 23.37
C GLY A 140 12.54 -4.69 23.94
N ASN A 141 12.16 -4.97 25.19
CA ASN A 141 12.65 -6.13 25.94
C ASN A 141 11.64 -7.29 26.01
N GLY A 142 10.45 -7.14 25.42
CA GLY A 142 9.39 -8.16 25.46
C GLY A 142 8.79 -8.41 26.85
N THR A 143 9.24 -7.73 27.90
CA THR A 143 8.81 -7.96 29.30
C THR A 143 8.61 -6.65 30.06
N PHE A 144 7.74 -6.67 31.08
CA PHE A 144 7.47 -5.51 31.93
C PHE A 144 8.37 -5.44 33.18
N THR A 145 9.19 -6.47 33.42
CA THR A 145 10.08 -6.58 34.57
C THR A 145 11.52 -6.31 34.16
N SER A 146 12.23 -5.51 34.95
CA SER A 146 13.67 -5.29 34.80
C SER A 146 14.42 -6.52 35.33
N THR A 147 14.38 -7.63 34.60
CA THR A 147 15.10 -8.86 34.95
C THR A 147 16.15 -9.16 33.90
N ARG A 148 17.41 -8.92 34.30
CA ARG A 148 18.68 -9.34 33.68
C ARG A 148 18.99 -8.78 32.29
N LYS A 149 19.91 -7.81 32.30
CA LYS A 149 20.84 -7.49 31.21
C LYS A 149 21.33 -8.79 30.54
N ARG A 150 21.22 -8.89 29.22
CA ARG A 150 22.16 -9.72 28.45
C ARG A 150 23.57 -9.25 28.80
N LYS A 151 24.50 -10.18 29.04
CA LYS A 151 25.90 -9.84 29.31
C LYS A 151 26.45 -9.05 28.12
N HIS A 152 26.93 -7.87 28.44
CA HIS A 152 27.49 -6.83 27.60
C HIS A 152 29.02 -6.78 27.75
N ASP A 153 29.64 -7.81 28.35
CA ASP A 153 31.05 -7.75 28.74
C ASP A 153 32.03 -7.73 27.55
N GLU A 154 31.55 -7.92 26.32
CA GLU A 154 32.41 -7.91 25.12
C GLU A 154 32.20 -6.72 24.17
N LEU A 155 31.20 -5.86 24.39
CA LEU A 155 30.91 -4.76 23.45
C LEU A 155 31.40 -3.39 23.91
N PHE A 156 31.65 -3.17 25.21
CA PHE A 156 32.13 -1.88 25.74
C PHE A 156 32.99 -2.05 27.00
N SER A 157 34.30 -2.20 26.82
CA SER A 157 35.25 -1.86 27.88
C SER A 157 35.15 -0.36 28.16
N PRO A 158 35.11 0.09 29.43
CA PRO A 158 34.91 1.50 29.77
C PRO A 158 36.12 2.34 29.33
N ASP A 159 35.94 3.14 28.28
CA ASP A 159 36.81 4.26 27.96
C ASP A 159 36.15 5.52 28.54
N PRO A 160 36.67 6.10 29.65
CA PRO A 160 36.02 7.17 30.39
C PRO A 160 35.81 8.46 29.56
N VAL A 161 36.43 8.56 28.38
CA VAL A 161 36.20 9.66 27.43
C VAL A 161 34.91 9.46 26.62
N LYS A 162 34.62 8.21 26.21
CA LYS A 162 33.47 7.88 25.34
C LYS A 162 32.14 7.79 26.09
N ASP A 163 32.17 7.47 27.37
CA ASP A 163 30.98 7.37 28.22
C ASP A 163 30.58 8.71 28.87
N SER A 164 31.31 9.80 28.57
CA SER A 164 30.95 11.12 29.11
C SER A 164 29.65 11.64 28.48
N PRO A 165 28.72 12.21 29.28
CA PRO A 165 27.43 12.71 28.77
C PRO A 165 27.57 13.75 27.66
N GLN A 166 28.63 14.56 27.70
CA GLN A 166 28.96 15.53 26.65
C GLN A 166 29.40 14.85 25.36
N TYR A 167 30.29 13.85 25.41
CA TYR A 167 30.73 13.11 24.22
C TYR A 167 29.57 12.37 23.55
N ILE A 168 28.70 11.74 24.35
CA ILE A 168 27.48 11.08 23.86
C ILE A 168 26.58 12.11 23.19
N SER A 169 26.30 13.26 23.81
CA SER A 169 25.44 14.29 23.22
C SER A 169 25.99 14.92 21.93
N LEU A 170 27.32 15.00 21.78
CA LEU A 170 27.99 15.57 20.62
C LEU A 170 28.20 14.57 19.47
N ASN A 171 28.17 13.26 19.77
CA ASN A 171 28.52 12.20 18.80
C ASN A 171 27.44 11.10 18.64
N THR A 172 26.28 11.20 19.31
CA THR A 172 25.11 10.37 19.00
C THR A 172 24.07 11.18 18.23
N THR A 173 23.70 10.69 17.05
CA THR A 173 22.52 11.15 16.33
C THR A 173 21.29 10.42 16.86
N VAL A 174 20.19 11.16 17.05
CA VAL A 174 18.88 10.59 17.37
C VAL A 174 18.49 9.68 16.20
N ALA A 175 18.24 8.39 16.46
CA ALA A 175 17.87 7.45 15.40
C ALA A 175 16.59 7.95 14.71
N SER A 176 16.76 8.48 13.51
CA SER A 176 15.66 8.75 12.59
C SER A 176 15.22 7.42 11.99
N CYS A 177 14.39 6.67 12.70
CA CYS A 177 13.61 5.58 12.07
C CYS A 177 12.46 6.15 11.20
N LYS A 178 12.66 7.32 10.58
CA LYS A 178 11.66 8.13 9.87
C LYS A 178 11.92 8.23 8.35
N ALA A 179 12.91 7.51 7.82
CA ALA A 179 13.14 7.48 6.37
C ALA A 179 11.87 6.98 5.66
N SER A 180 11.08 7.94 5.17
CA SER A 180 9.76 7.72 4.58
C SER A 180 9.85 7.34 3.09
N GLY A 181 11.08 7.17 2.58
CA GLY A 181 11.37 7.01 1.17
C GLY A 181 11.13 8.28 0.35
N LEU A 182 10.89 9.44 0.98
CA LEU A 182 10.64 10.71 0.29
C LEU A 182 11.93 11.29 -0.28
N ARG A 183 12.35 10.76 -1.42
CA ARG A 183 13.57 11.14 -2.12
C ARG A 183 13.36 11.10 -3.62
N GLY A 184 13.86 12.10 -4.34
CA GLY A 184 13.76 12.15 -5.79
C GLY A 184 14.84 11.32 -6.47
N ILE A 185 14.69 11.03 -7.77
CA ILE A 185 15.69 10.32 -8.58
C ILE A 185 16.21 11.28 -9.65
N TYR A 186 17.52 11.46 -9.75
CA TYR A 186 18.11 12.35 -10.76
C TYR A 186 17.78 11.87 -12.18
N ASN A 187 17.52 12.84 -13.05
CA ASN A 187 17.38 12.58 -14.46
C ASN A 187 18.76 12.44 -15.10
N ALA A 188 19.09 11.26 -15.62
CA ALA A 188 20.33 10.98 -16.32
C ALA A 188 20.23 11.21 -17.85
N GLY A 189 19.39 12.16 -18.27
CA GLY A 189 19.18 12.53 -19.68
C GLY A 189 17.69 12.54 -20.03
N ALA A 190 17.15 11.37 -20.39
CA ALA A 190 15.74 11.17 -20.74
C ALA A 190 15.09 10.08 -19.86
N THR A 191 15.50 9.99 -18.59
CA THR A 191 15.13 8.87 -17.69
C THR A 191 13.84 9.10 -16.90
N CYS A 192 13.10 10.19 -17.16
CA CYS A 192 11.89 10.52 -16.41
C CYS A 192 10.83 9.41 -16.46
N TYR A 193 10.69 8.70 -17.59
CA TYR A 193 9.79 7.55 -17.72
C TYR A 193 10.19 6.37 -16.80
N GLN A 194 11.49 6.21 -16.51
CA GLN A 194 11.99 5.22 -15.55
C GLN A 194 11.70 5.67 -14.13
N ASN A 195 12.04 6.94 -13.84
CA ASN A 195 11.92 7.53 -12.51
C ASN A 195 10.49 7.43 -11.96
N VAL A 196 9.48 7.74 -12.76
CA VAL A 196 8.07 7.67 -12.30
C VAL A 196 7.60 6.25 -11.98
N VAL A 197 8.09 5.24 -12.69
CA VAL A 197 7.78 3.83 -12.42
C VAL A 197 8.53 3.35 -11.18
N LEU A 198 9.82 3.69 -11.07
CA LEU A 198 10.62 3.37 -9.88
C LEU A 198 10.05 3.99 -8.61
N GLN A 199 9.60 5.25 -8.66
CA GLN A 199 8.93 5.90 -7.53
C GLN A 199 7.62 5.19 -7.17
N SER A 200 6.85 4.77 -8.16
CA SER A 200 5.63 3.98 -7.94
C SER A 200 5.91 2.62 -7.29
N PHE A 201 7.07 2.01 -7.57
CA PHE A 201 7.51 0.75 -6.96
C PHE A 201 8.03 0.97 -5.54
N LEU A 202 8.84 2.01 -5.31
CA LEU A 202 9.39 2.37 -4.00
C LEU A 202 8.30 2.64 -2.96
N HIS A 203 7.21 3.26 -3.38
CA HIS A 203 6.06 3.55 -2.52
C HIS A 203 5.00 2.44 -2.51
N ASN A 204 5.26 1.30 -3.16
CA ASN A 204 4.46 0.10 -3.01
C ASN A 204 4.84 -0.65 -1.73
N PRO A 205 3.96 -0.75 -0.72
CA PRO A 205 4.30 -1.38 0.55
C PRO A 205 4.58 -2.89 0.43
N ILE A 206 4.01 -3.58 -0.58
CA ILE A 206 4.25 -5.01 -0.79
C ILE A 206 5.68 -5.23 -1.27
N LEU A 207 6.13 -4.47 -2.27
CA LEU A 207 7.51 -4.52 -2.76
C LEU A 207 8.50 -4.06 -1.69
N ARG A 208 8.20 -2.94 -1.02
CA ARG A 208 9.02 -2.44 0.08
C ARG A 208 9.25 -3.49 1.15
N ASN A 209 8.18 -4.14 1.62
CA ASN A 209 8.30 -5.15 2.66
C ASN A 209 9.10 -6.37 2.18
N PHE A 210 8.95 -6.77 0.93
CA PHE A 210 9.71 -7.86 0.34
C PHE A 210 11.22 -7.56 0.29
N TYR A 211 11.61 -6.40 -0.24
CA TYR A 211 13.03 -6.05 -0.36
C TYR A 211 13.69 -5.72 0.97
N LEU A 212 12.97 -5.10 1.92
CA LEU A 212 13.49 -4.81 3.26
C LEU A 212 13.49 -6.03 4.20
N SER A 213 12.93 -7.17 3.77
CA SER A 213 12.96 -8.42 4.52
C SER A 213 13.90 -9.45 3.90
N ASP A 214 14.91 -9.01 3.14
CA ASP A 214 15.84 -9.86 2.39
C ASP A 214 15.10 -10.87 1.48
N GLY A 215 13.96 -10.46 0.89
CA GLY A 215 13.13 -11.33 0.06
C GLY A 215 13.83 -11.84 -1.20
N HIS A 216 14.89 -11.13 -1.64
CA HIS A 216 15.80 -11.55 -2.70
C HIS A 216 17.16 -12.03 -2.12
N SER A 217 17.13 -12.84 -1.07
CA SER A 217 18.35 -13.40 -0.49
C SER A 217 19.04 -14.40 -1.43
N THR A 218 20.38 -14.45 -1.40
CA THR A 218 21.24 -15.41 -2.12
C THR A 218 21.16 -15.34 -3.65
N CYS A 219 21.67 -14.25 -4.22
CA CYS A 219 21.78 -14.08 -5.66
C CYS A 219 23.25 -14.13 -6.14
N ASP A 220 23.57 -15.12 -6.99
CA ASP A 220 24.88 -15.26 -7.63
C ASP A 220 24.95 -14.58 -9.01
N THR A 221 23.86 -13.94 -9.45
CA THR A 221 23.79 -13.31 -10.77
C THR A 221 24.51 -11.97 -10.75
N GLN A 222 25.53 -11.82 -11.61
CA GLN A 222 26.18 -10.53 -11.82
C GLN A 222 25.19 -9.51 -12.40
N HIS A 223 25.22 -8.28 -11.87
CA HIS A 223 24.34 -7.18 -12.29
C HIS A 223 22.84 -7.52 -12.22
N CYS A 224 22.42 -8.26 -11.19
CA CYS A 224 21.02 -8.59 -10.97
C CYS A 224 20.18 -7.32 -10.70
N LEU A 225 19.14 -7.11 -11.51
CA LEU A 225 18.21 -5.99 -11.34
C LEU A 225 17.45 -6.06 -10.01
N SER A 226 17.15 -7.27 -9.52
CA SER A 226 16.49 -7.42 -8.22
C SER A 226 17.39 -7.00 -7.05
N CYS A 227 18.70 -7.31 -7.11
CA CYS A 227 19.67 -6.79 -6.15
C CYS A 227 19.78 -5.26 -6.24
N ALA A 228 19.77 -4.69 -7.46
CA ALA A 228 19.80 -3.23 -7.62
C ALA A 228 18.53 -2.55 -7.05
N MET A 229 17.37 -3.21 -7.17
CA MET A 229 16.15 -2.75 -6.49
C MET A 229 16.29 -2.86 -4.97
N GLU A 230 16.84 -3.95 -4.45
CA GLU A 230 17.11 -4.12 -3.02
C GLU A 230 18.01 -3.02 -2.46
N ASP A 231 19.14 -2.75 -3.12
CA ASP A 231 20.05 -1.63 -2.79
C ASP A 231 19.29 -0.30 -2.76
N MET A 232 18.43 -0.06 -3.76
CA MET A 232 17.62 1.16 -3.85
C MET A 232 16.62 1.26 -2.68
N PHE A 233 15.92 0.18 -2.33
CA PHE A 233 15.02 0.17 -1.18
C PHE A 233 15.78 0.40 0.13
N GLN A 234 16.93 -0.25 0.31
CA GLN A 234 17.77 -0.04 1.49
C GLN A 234 18.29 1.40 1.58
N ASP A 235 18.71 2.01 0.47
CA ASP A 235 19.22 3.38 0.45
C ASP A 235 18.11 4.42 0.72
N PHE A 236 16.90 4.21 0.19
CA PHE A 236 15.75 5.10 0.41
C PHE A 236 15.16 5.02 1.82
N TYR A 237 15.15 3.82 2.42
CA TYR A 237 14.50 3.56 3.71
C TYR A 237 15.48 3.33 4.86
N GLY A 238 16.79 3.28 4.60
CA GLY A 238 17.82 3.06 5.61
C GLY A 238 18.24 4.35 6.33
N THR A 239 18.45 5.45 5.60
CA THR A 239 18.83 6.75 6.17
C THR A 239 18.03 7.88 5.51
N GLU A 240 17.58 8.85 6.30
CA GLU A 240 16.95 10.06 5.73
C GLU A 240 17.96 10.85 4.90
N ASN A 241 17.69 10.93 3.59
CA ASN A 241 18.48 11.70 2.63
C ASN A 241 17.55 12.42 1.67
N SER A 242 17.68 13.74 1.60
CA SER A 242 16.87 14.60 0.71
C SER A 242 17.55 14.90 -0.63
N ASN A 243 18.83 14.54 -0.80
CA ASN A 243 19.50 14.68 -2.08
C ASN A 243 18.90 13.71 -3.09
N GLY A 244 18.91 14.05 -4.38
CA GLY A 244 18.48 13.09 -5.40
C GLY A 244 19.25 11.77 -5.33
N TYR A 245 18.60 10.67 -5.67
CA TYR A 245 19.21 9.37 -5.85
C TYR A 245 19.66 9.21 -7.30
N THR A 246 20.84 8.64 -7.51
CA THR A 246 21.29 8.25 -8.84
C THR A 246 21.09 6.75 -8.99
N ALA A 247 20.18 6.33 -9.88
CA ALA A 247 19.87 4.92 -10.12
C ALA A 247 20.97 4.19 -10.94
N ALA A 248 22.24 4.37 -10.56
CA ALA A 248 23.39 3.87 -11.31
C ALA A 248 23.42 2.34 -11.42
N ASN A 249 23.09 1.60 -10.35
CA ASN A 249 23.05 0.13 -10.37
C ASN A 249 21.93 -0.40 -11.27
N ILE A 250 20.78 0.26 -11.27
CA ILE A 250 19.64 -0.08 -12.13
C ILE A 250 19.99 0.24 -13.59
N LEU A 251 20.52 1.43 -13.87
CA LEU A 251 20.93 1.83 -15.21
C LEU A 251 22.05 0.91 -15.73
N SER A 252 23.10 0.64 -14.95
CA SER A 252 24.17 -0.27 -15.36
C SER A 252 23.67 -1.70 -15.61
N GLY A 253 22.76 -2.20 -14.77
CA GLY A 253 22.08 -3.47 -15.02
C GLY A 253 21.34 -3.47 -16.34
N PHE A 254 20.76 -2.32 -16.73
CA PHE A 254 20.16 -2.19 -18.04
C PHE A 254 21.19 -2.17 -19.18
N TRP A 255 22.25 -1.37 -19.04
CA TRP A 255 23.31 -1.23 -20.05
C TRP A 255 24.09 -2.52 -20.33
N ILE A 256 24.28 -3.36 -19.31
CA ILE A 256 25.11 -4.58 -19.39
C ILE A 256 24.31 -5.79 -19.90
N SER A 257 22.98 -5.75 -19.80
CA SER A 257 22.14 -6.87 -20.22
C SER A 257 22.18 -7.08 -21.74
N GLU A 258 22.45 -8.32 -22.16
CA GLU A 258 22.51 -8.71 -23.57
C GLU A 258 21.12 -8.84 -24.25
N LYS A 259 20.01 -8.66 -23.52
CA LYS A 259 18.69 -8.77 -24.16
C LYS A 259 18.43 -7.53 -24.99
N LYS A 260 18.08 -7.72 -26.27
CA LYS A 260 17.77 -6.64 -27.24
C LYS A 260 16.73 -5.61 -26.76
N ALA A 261 15.85 -5.97 -25.82
CA ALA A 261 14.90 -5.05 -25.21
C ALA A 261 15.59 -3.88 -24.46
N PHE A 262 16.79 -4.12 -23.93
CA PHE A 262 17.56 -3.14 -23.20
C PHE A 262 18.22 -2.10 -24.12
N GLU A 263 18.55 -2.44 -25.37
CA GLU A 263 19.18 -1.50 -26.31
C GLU A 263 18.33 -0.25 -26.56
N ASN A 264 16.99 -0.37 -26.56
CA ASN A 264 16.08 0.76 -26.75
C ASN A 264 15.78 1.52 -25.45
N LEU A 265 15.67 0.81 -24.31
CA LEU A 265 15.39 1.37 -22.98
C LEU A 265 16.60 2.01 -22.29
N VAL A 266 17.80 1.79 -22.83
CA VAL A 266 19.07 2.34 -22.33
C VAL A 266 19.47 3.61 -23.07
N THR A 267 18.80 3.91 -24.19
CA THR A 267 19.11 5.11 -24.98
C THR A 267 18.85 6.38 -24.19
N THR A 268 19.61 7.45 -24.48
CA THR A 268 19.31 8.82 -24.03
C THR A 268 18.04 9.40 -24.69
N LYS A 269 17.15 8.54 -25.19
CA LYS A 269 15.90 8.91 -25.86
C LYS A 269 14.73 8.75 -24.92
N GLU A 270 13.71 9.55 -25.16
CA GLU A 270 12.43 9.43 -24.49
C GLU A 270 11.75 8.11 -24.90
N GLN A 271 11.11 7.45 -23.94
CA GLN A 271 10.43 6.16 -24.11
C GLN A 271 9.12 6.16 -23.30
N ASP A 272 8.29 5.14 -23.54
CA ASP A 272 7.01 5.00 -22.86
C ASP A 272 7.15 4.40 -21.44
N ALA A 273 6.54 5.06 -20.44
CA ALA A 273 6.59 4.60 -19.05
C ALA A 273 5.85 3.27 -18.82
N HIS A 274 4.81 2.96 -19.61
CA HIS A 274 4.11 1.68 -19.54
C HIS A 274 4.97 0.54 -20.07
N GLU A 275 5.66 0.74 -21.20
CA GLU A 275 6.60 -0.27 -21.74
C GLU A 275 7.72 -0.56 -20.73
N PHE A 276 8.26 0.48 -20.10
CA PHE A 276 9.25 0.30 -19.03
C PHE A 276 8.67 -0.42 -17.81
N PHE A 277 7.43 -0.12 -17.39
CA PHE A 277 6.76 -0.85 -16.31
C PHE A 277 6.60 -2.34 -16.62
N GLN A 278 6.12 -2.68 -17.80
CA GLN A 278 5.95 -4.08 -18.23
C GLN A 278 7.29 -4.81 -18.25
N PHE A 279 8.31 -4.15 -18.79
CA PHE A 279 9.66 -4.67 -18.85
C PHE A 279 10.27 -4.91 -17.47
N LEU A 280 10.20 -3.91 -16.58
CA LEU A 280 10.70 -4.01 -15.21
C LEU A 280 10.00 -5.15 -14.46
N ALA A 281 8.68 -5.29 -14.62
CA ALA A 281 7.92 -6.38 -14.01
C ALA A 281 8.36 -7.76 -14.53
N GLU A 282 8.56 -7.92 -15.83
CA GLU A 282 9.03 -9.18 -16.44
C GLU A 282 10.45 -9.54 -15.98
N GLU A 283 11.38 -8.58 -15.97
CA GLU A 283 12.75 -8.82 -15.50
C GLU A 283 12.77 -9.20 -14.01
N LEU A 284 12.00 -8.50 -13.18
CA LEU A 284 11.90 -8.85 -11.76
C LEU A 284 11.16 -10.18 -11.54
N HIS A 285 10.22 -10.56 -12.40
CA HIS A 285 9.64 -11.90 -12.40
C HIS A 285 10.68 -12.97 -12.73
N GLU A 286 11.50 -12.75 -13.76
CA GLU A 286 12.55 -13.69 -14.14
C GLU A 286 13.59 -13.89 -13.03
N ARG A 287 13.94 -12.82 -12.30
CA ARG A 287 14.93 -12.86 -11.20
C ARG A 287 14.39 -13.36 -9.86
N ASN A 288 13.10 -13.14 -9.57
CA ASN A 288 12.48 -13.55 -8.29
C ASN A 288 11.58 -14.78 -8.41
N GLY A 289 11.40 -15.31 -9.62
CA GLY A 289 10.49 -16.40 -9.93
C GLY A 289 11.20 -17.61 -10.50
N ASP A 290 10.45 -18.45 -11.19
CA ASP A 290 10.91 -19.68 -11.82
C ASP A 290 11.49 -19.46 -13.23
N GLY A 291 11.63 -18.21 -13.68
CA GLY A 291 12.15 -17.84 -15.00
C GLY A 291 11.26 -18.27 -16.18
N LYS A 292 10.05 -18.79 -15.92
CA LYS A 292 9.12 -19.26 -16.96
C LYS A 292 8.13 -18.18 -17.32
N ARG A 293 7.94 -17.97 -18.63
CA ARG A 293 6.83 -17.15 -19.13
C ARG A 293 5.50 -17.86 -18.88
N PRO A 294 4.43 -17.15 -18.50
CA PRO A 294 3.10 -17.73 -18.47
C PRO A 294 2.71 -18.16 -19.89
N GLU A 295 2.64 -19.46 -20.19
CA GLU A 295 2.10 -19.96 -21.45
C GLU A 295 0.62 -19.62 -21.58
N ILE A 296 0.22 -19.23 -22.79
CA ILE A 296 -1.17 -18.88 -23.13
C ILE A 296 -2.04 -20.14 -22.97
N GLY A 297 -2.98 -20.09 -22.02
CA GLY A 297 -3.95 -21.17 -21.79
C GLY A 297 -3.61 -22.14 -20.66
N SER A 298 -2.51 -21.90 -19.95
CA SER A 298 -2.11 -22.66 -18.76
C SER A 298 -2.34 -21.85 -17.48
N GLU A 299 -2.79 -22.50 -16.39
CA GLU A 299 -2.90 -21.87 -15.08
C GLU A 299 -1.53 -21.71 -14.40
N HIS A 300 -0.55 -21.10 -15.08
CA HIS A 300 0.75 -20.81 -14.48
C HIS A 300 0.55 -20.05 -13.16
N SER A 301 1.10 -20.63 -12.10
CA SER A 301 1.06 -20.12 -10.74
C SER A 301 2.48 -19.89 -10.28
N CYS A 302 3.09 -18.82 -10.78
CA CYS A 302 4.35 -18.34 -10.23
C CYS A 302 4.07 -17.65 -8.88
N ASN A 303 4.91 -17.95 -7.88
CA ASN A 303 4.82 -17.38 -6.54
C ASN A 303 5.81 -16.21 -6.35
N CYS A 304 6.39 -15.66 -7.41
CA CYS A 304 7.31 -14.52 -7.27
C CYS A 304 6.58 -13.26 -6.78
N ILE A 305 7.34 -12.32 -6.22
CA ILE A 305 6.78 -11.07 -5.67
C ILE A 305 5.97 -10.28 -6.71
N ILE A 306 6.40 -10.28 -7.97
CA ILE A 306 5.71 -9.56 -9.04
C ILE A 306 4.35 -10.20 -9.33
N HIS A 307 4.28 -11.53 -9.44
CA HIS A 307 3.02 -12.25 -9.67
C HIS A 307 2.05 -12.13 -8.49
N GLN A 308 2.56 -12.09 -7.26
CA GLN A 308 1.74 -11.83 -6.07
C GLN A 308 1.24 -10.38 -5.99
N THR A 309 2.02 -9.43 -6.50
CA THR A 309 1.70 -8.00 -6.40
C THR A 309 0.77 -7.54 -7.54
N PHE A 310 1.17 -7.75 -8.79
CA PHE A 310 0.54 -7.10 -9.95
C PHE A 310 -0.29 -8.04 -10.84
N TYR A 311 -0.11 -9.37 -10.77
CA TYR A 311 -0.75 -10.26 -11.74
C TYR A 311 -2.15 -10.75 -11.34
N GLY A 312 -3.14 -10.35 -12.12
CA GLY A 312 -4.50 -10.87 -12.07
C GLY A 312 -4.77 -11.98 -13.09
N LYS A 313 -6.01 -12.46 -13.15
CA LYS A 313 -6.52 -13.36 -14.19
C LYS A 313 -7.81 -12.80 -14.81
N LEU A 314 -7.85 -12.68 -16.13
CA LEU A 314 -9.06 -12.43 -16.92
C LEU A 314 -9.67 -13.75 -17.36
N GLN A 315 -10.99 -13.75 -17.53
CA GLN A 315 -11.75 -14.82 -18.14
C GLN A 315 -12.59 -14.26 -19.28
N SER A 316 -12.33 -14.77 -20.47
CA SER A 316 -13.09 -14.48 -21.69
C SER A 316 -14.07 -15.62 -21.94
N THR A 317 -15.36 -15.35 -21.78
CA THR A 317 -16.44 -16.29 -22.02
C THR A 317 -17.04 -16.04 -23.40
N THR A 318 -16.92 -17.03 -24.29
CA THR A 318 -17.48 -17.01 -25.64
C THR A 318 -18.69 -17.94 -25.70
N THR A 319 -19.87 -17.39 -26.01
CA THR A 319 -21.14 -18.14 -26.10
C THR A 319 -21.62 -18.19 -27.56
N CYS A 320 -21.74 -19.40 -28.11
CA CYS A 320 -22.31 -19.62 -29.44
C CYS A 320 -23.75 -19.10 -29.51
N GLN A 321 -24.11 -18.32 -30.53
CA GLN A 321 -25.51 -17.92 -30.71
C GLN A 321 -26.36 -19.00 -31.41
N ASN A 322 -25.73 -20.02 -31.99
CA ASN A 322 -26.45 -21.12 -32.64
C ASN A 322 -26.74 -22.28 -31.67
N CYS A 323 -25.72 -22.82 -30.99
CA CYS A 323 -25.87 -23.99 -30.10
C CYS A 323 -25.77 -23.67 -28.60
N ASN A 324 -25.61 -22.40 -28.22
CA ASN A 324 -25.42 -21.96 -26.83
C ASN A 324 -24.24 -22.60 -26.08
N ALA A 325 -23.33 -23.27 -26.78
CA ALA A 325 -22.11 -23.79 -26.18
C ALA A 325 -21.23 -22.64 -25.67
N VAL A 326 -20.74 -22.79 -24.43
CA VAL A 326 -19.92 -21.80 -23.74
C VAL A 326 -18.48 -22.28 -23.69
N THR A 327 -17.55 -21.42 -24.09
CA THR A 327 -16.10 -21.67 -23.99
C THR A 327 -15.46 -20.60 -23.12
N ASN A 328 -14.71 -21.01 -22.11
CA ASN A 328 -14.00 -20.12 -21.20
C ASN A 328 -12.50 -20.18 -21.50
N GLN A 329 -11.89 -19.03 -21.71
CA GLN A 329 -10.44 -18.88 -21.80
C GLN A 329 -9.94 -18.01 -20.65
N VAL A 330 -8.93 -18.46 -19.93
CA VAL A 330 -8.34 -17.74 -18.80
C VAL A 330 -6.94 -17.29 -19.18
N GLN A 331 -6.64 -16.01 -18.95
CA GLN A 331 -5.36 -15.40 -19.26
C GLN A 331 -4.90 -14.54 -18.09
N SER A 332 -3.61 -14.59 -17.77
CA SER A 332 -3.00 -13.70 -16.79
C SER A 332 -2.81 -12.31 -17.39
N PHE A 333 -2.89 -11.28 -16.55
CA PHE A 333 -2.61 -9.89 -16.97
C PHE A 333 -1.79 -9.19 -15.89
N LEU A 334 -0.88 -8.30 -16.32
CA LEU A 334 -0.12 -7.41 -15.43
C LEU A 334 -0.86 -6.08 -15.19
N ASP A 335 -1.53 -5.57 -16.23
CA ASP A 335 -2.25 -4.31 -16.20
C ASP A 335 -3.56 -4.36 -17.00
N LEU A 336 -4.45 -3.41 -16.73
CA LEU A 336 -5.69 -3.18 -17.46
C LEU A 336 -5.50 -1.99 -18.39
N SER A 337 -5.37 -2.22 -19.69
CA SER A 337 -5.17 -1.16 -20.67
C SER A 337 -6.52 -0.69 -21.26
N LEU A 338 -6.97 0.50 -20.87
CA LEU A 338 -8.30 1.02 -21.20
C LEU A 338 -8.27 1.96 -22.42
N PRO A 339 -8.99 1.63 -23.52
CA PRO A 339 -9.12 2.51 -24.69
C PRO A 339 -9.95 3.76 -24.40
N LEU A 340 -9.57 4.91 -24.95
CA LEU A 340 -10.28 6.18 -24.75
C LEU A 340 -11.05 6.69 -25.99
N GLU A 341 -10.76 6.20 -27.20
CA GLU A 341 -11.36 6.71 -28.44
C GLU A 341 -12.87 6.65 -28.46
N ASN A 342 -13.42 5.46 -28.17
CA ASN A 342 -14.84 5.19 -28.30
C ASN A 342 -15.66 6.15 -27.43
N LEU A 343 -15.17 6.45 -26.22
CA LEU A 343 -15.82 7.39 -25.31
C LEU A 343 -15.60 8.84 -25.76
N THR A 344 -14.40 9.18 -26.22
CA THR A 344 -14.08 10.51 -26.73
C THR A 344 -14.94 10.87 -27.96
N GLN A 345 -15.10 9.95 -28.92
CA GLN A 345 -15.93 10.13 -30.10
C GLN A 345 -17.43 10.21 -29.75
N LYS A 346 -17.93 9.34 -28.86
CA LYS A 346 -19.34 9.38 -28.40
C LYS A 346 -19.68 10.68 -27.69
N LYS A 347 -18.76 11.23 -26.89
CA LYS A 347 -18.95 12.49 -26.15
C LYS A 347 -18.73 13.72 -27.02
N GLY A 348 -17.80 13.67 -27.98
CA GLY A 348 -17.60 14.74 -28.98
C GLY A 348 -18.83 14.99 -29.85
N LYS A 349 -19.61 13.95 -30.18
CA LYS A 349 -20.88 14.08 -30.90
C LYS A 349 -22.04 14.66 -30.07
N LYS A 350 -21.93 14.66 -28.73
CA LYS A 350 -23.01 15.07 -27.80
C LYS A 350 -22.75 16.42 -27.11
N SER A 351 -21.52 16.92 -27.12
CA SER A 351 -21.13 18.12 -26.36
C SER A 351 -21.07 19.35 -27.28
N GLY A 352 -22.11 20.19 -27.23
CA GLY A 352 -22.15 21.44 -27.98
C GLY A 352 -21.37 22.60 -27.35
N GLN A 353 -20.98 22.54 -26.05
CA GLN A 353 -20.40 23.71 -25.34
C GLN A 353 -19.43 23.41 -24.17
N LYS A 354 -19.21 22.15 -23.74
CA LYS A 354 -18.22 21.81 -22.68
C LYS A 354 -17.14 20.88 -23.23
N PRO A 355 -15.86 21.04 -22.83
CA PRO A 355 -14.83 20.08 -23.21
C PRO A 355 -15.24 18.68 -22.74
N PRO A 356 -15.10 17.65 -23.61
CA PRO A 356 -15.46 16.30 -23.23
C PRO A 356 -14.61 15.89 -22.02
N SER A 357 -15.24 15.32 -21.01
CA SER A 357 -14.56 14.67 -19.89
C SER A 357 -15.23 13.34 -19.61
N MET A 358 -14.47 12.40 -19.08
CA MET A 358 -14.97 11.08 -18.71
C MET A 358 -14.49 10.66 -17.33
N THR A 359 -15.04 9.58 -16.82
CA THR A 359 -14.63 8.97 -15.56
C THR A 359 -13.94 7.65 -15.82
N LEU A 360 -13.04 7.23 -14.92
CA LEU A 360 -12.41 5.92 -14.98
C LEU A 360 -13.45 4.79 -14.98
N GLN A 361 -14.56 4.98 -14.26
CA GLN A 361 -15.66 4.03 -14.20
C GLN A 361 -16.33 3.86 -15.58
N GLU A 362 -16.55 4.93 -16.34
CA GLU A 362 -17.06 4.84 -17.71
C GLU A 362 -16.09 4.07 -18.64
N CYS A 363 -14.78 4.21 -18.45
CA CYS A 363 -13.76 3.46 -19.19
C CYS A 363 -13.82 1.95 -18.87
N LEU A 364 -13.92 1.60 -17.59
CA LEU A 364 -14.06 0.21 -17.14
C LEU A 364 -15.38 -0.42 -17.58
N ASP A 365 -16.47 0.35 -17.56
CA ASP A 365 -17.80 -0.09 -17.99
C ASP A 365 -17.81 -0.37 -19.51
N GLU A 366 -17.18 0.50 -20.31
CA GLU A 366 -17.07 0.29 -21.76
C GLU A 366 -16.29 -0.99 -22.10
N GLU A 367 -15.20 -1.27 -21.38
CA GLU A 367 -14.33 -2.42 -21.65
C GLU A 367 -14.86 -3.74 -21.08
N TYR A 368 -15.32 -3.75 -19.82
CA TYR A 368 -15.62 -5.00 -19.11
C TYR A 368 -17.11 -5.32 -19.01
N ILE A 369 -18.02 -4.34 -18.98
CA ILE A 369 -19.45 -4.65 -18.84
C ILE A 369 -20.05 -5.05 -20.19
N LYS A 370 -19.62 -4.41 -21.26
CA LYS A 370 -20.13 -4.68 -22.61
C LYS A 370 -19.67 -6.03 -23.11
N SER A 371 -20.47 -6.60 -23.99
CA SER A 371 -20.17 -7.86 -24.66
C SER A 371 -20.05 -7.62 -26.14
N ASP A 372 -19.03 -8.20 -26.74
CA ASP A 372 -18.77 -8.07 -28.15
C ASP A 372 -19.47 -9.16 -28.94
N LYS A 373 -19.99 -8.78 -30.11
CA LYS A 373 -20.42 -9.74 -31.13
C LYS A 373 -19.19 -10.07 -31.96
N CYS A 374 -18.84 -11.35 -32.03
CA CYS A 374 -17.70 -11.82 -32.80
C CYS A 374 -18.06 -13.07 -33.60
N GLU A 375 -17.28 -13.36 -34.63
CA GLU A 375 -17.33 -14.65 -35.30
C GLU A 375 -16.34 -15.60 -34.64
N TYR A 376 -16.73 -16.86 -34.47
CA TYR A 376 -15.85 -17.88 -33.92
C TYR A 376 -16.14 -19.26 -34.53
N ARG A 377 -15.11 -20.09 -34.62
CA ARG A 377 -15.27 -21.48 -35.06
C ARG A 377 -15.77 -22.32 -33.89
N CYS A 378 -17.04 -22.70 -33.93
CA CYS A 378 -17.66 -23.49 -32.87
C CYS A 378 -17.32 -24.97 -33.04
N ASN A 379 -16.74 -25.60 -32.01
CA ASN A 379 -16.45 -27.04 -32.03
C ASN A 379 -17.73 -27.90 -32.10
N ASN A 380 -18.82 -27.47 -31.44
CA ASN A 380 -20.09 -28.21 -31.46
C ASN A 380 -20.84 -28.09 -32.79
N CYS A 381 -20.76 -26.93 -33.46
CA CYS A 381 -21.39 -26.72 -34.78
C CYS A 381 -20.45 -27.08 -35.95
N ASN A 382 -19.19 -27.40 -35.66
CA ASN A 382 -18.10 -27.63 -36.61
C ASN A 382 -18.02 -26.63 -37.77
N SER A 383 -18.37 -25.36 -37.52
CA SER A 383 -18.50 -24.29 -38.52
C SER A 383 -18.30 -22.91 -37.89
N MET A 384 -18.12 -21.89 -38.73
CA MET A 384 -18.08 -20.50 -38.29
C MET A 384 -19.47 -20.06 -37.83
N GLN A 385 -19.56 -19.51 -36.63
CA GLN A 385 -20.80 -19.09 -36.01
C GLN A 385 -20.65 -17.69 -35.43
N GLN A 386 -21.77 -16.98 -35.33
CA GLN A 386 -21.84 -15.78 -34.51
C GLN A 386 -21.77 -16.18 -33.03
N ALA A 387 -20.98 -15.46 -32.26
CA ALA A 387 -20.85 -15.60 -30.82
C ALA A 387 -20.92 -14.26 -30.11
N ARG A 388 -21.24 -14.37 -28.82
CA ARG A 388 -21.12 -13.30 -27.86
C ARG A 388 -19.90 -13.57 -27.01
N ARG A 389 -18.90 -12.70 -27.06
CA ARG A 389 -17.72 -12.74 -26.19
C ARG A 389 -17.89 -11.71 -25.08
N GLN A 390 -17.58 -12.11 -23.85
CA GLN A 390 -17.57 -11.20 -22.72
C GLN A 390 -16.35 -11.48 -21.85
N THR A 391 -15.63 -10.42 -21.50
CA THR A 391 -14.44 -10.49 -20.66
C THR A 391 -14.81 -10.06 -19.24
N ALA A 392 -14.27 -10.75 -18.24
CA ALA A 392 -14.47 -10.47 -16.83
C ALA A 392 -13.19 -10.77 -16.04
N ILE A 393 -13.03 -10.15 -14.88
CA ILE A 393 -11.90 -10.42 -14.00
C ILE A 393 -12.22 -11.68 -13.16
N LYS A 394 -11.45 -12.74 -13.36
CA LYS A 394 -11.54 -13.99 -12.57
C LYS A 394 -10.81 -13.86 -11.24
N ARG A 395 -9.64 -13.20 -11.23
CA ARG A 395 -8.83 -12.95 -10.03
C ARG A 395 -8.23 -11.54 -10.12
N LEU A 396 -8.46 -10.72 -9.09
CA LEU A 396 -7.83 -9.41 -8.95
C LEU A 396 -6.40 -9.56 -8.41
N PRO A 397 -5.45 -8.71 -8.83
CA PRO A 397 -4.15 -8.59 -8.19
C PRO A 397 -4.25 -7.80 -6.87
N ASN A 398 -3.18 -7.83 -6.05
CA ASN A 398 -3.10 -6.97 -4.86
C ASN A 398 -2.87 -5.50 -5.21
N VAL A 399 -2.25 -5.22 -6.36
CA VAL A 399 -2.12 -3.90 -6.96
C VAL A 399 -2.66 -3.95 -8.39
N VAL A 400 -3.76 -3.25 -8.63
CA VAL A 400 -4.35 -3.07 -9.95
C VAL A 400 -3.63 -1.91 -10.64
N SER A 401 -2.86 -2.26 -11.67
CA SER A 401 -2.24 -1.30 -12.58
C SER A 401 -3.19 -1.03 -13.75
N ILE A 402 -3.47 0.25 -14.04
CA ILE A 402 -4.34 0.66 -15.13
C ILE A 402 -3.57 1.59 -16.05
N GLN A 403 -3.52 1.26 -17.33
CA GLN A 403 -3.02 2.15 -18.39
C GLN A 403 -4.20 2.80 -19.10
N LEU A 404 -4.20 4.13 -19.19
CA LEU A 404 -5.12 4.86 -20.05
C LEU A 404 -4.44 5.02 -21.43
N LYS A 405 -4.99 4.39 -22.47
CA LYS A 405 -4.41 4.44 -23.82
C LYS A 405 -4.62 5.83 -24.44
N ARG A 406 -3.72 6.75 -24.10
CA ARG A 406 -3.65 8.11 -24.66
C ARG A 406 -2.86 8.16 -25.97
N PHE A 407 -2.04 7.13 -26.16
CA PHE A 407 -1.15 6.76 -27.26
C PHE A 407 -1.78 6.06 -28.47
N GLU A 408 -2.25 6.72 -29.52
CA GLU A 408 -2.82 5.99 -30.67
C GLU A 408 -2.32 6.43 -32.05
N PHE A 409 -2.05 5.42 -32.88
CA PHE A 409 -1.71 5.56 -34.29
C PHE A 409 -2.98 5.43 -35.14
N LYS A 410 -3.40 6.53 -35.77
CA LYS A 410 -4.50 6.49 -36.74
C LYS A 410 -4.01 5.85 -38.04
N GLN A 411 -4.49 4.64 -38.35
CA GLN A 411 -4.26 4.04 -39.66
C GLN A 411 -5.06 4.81 -40.74
N GLY A 412 -4.36 5.51 -41.63
CA GLY A 412 -4.94 6.28 -42.74
C GLY A 412 -3.88 7.05 -43.56
N ARG A 413 -4.30 7.73 -44.64
CA ARG A 413 -3.41 8.46 -45.58
C ARG A 413 -2.51 9.54 -44.95
N ASN A 414 -2.85 9.99 -43.74
CA ASN A 414 -2.03 10.91 -42.94
C ASN A 414 -1.74 10.23 -41.60
N GLU A 415 -0.66 9.46 -41.54
CA GLU A 415 -0.14 8.86 -40.31
C GLU A 415 0.29 9.97 -39.34
N ARG A 416 -0.61 10.37 -38.45
CA ARG A 416 -0.29 11.23 -37.31
C ARG A 416 -0.81 10.55 -36.06
N ALA A 417 0.12 10.08 -35.24
CA ALA A 417 -0.19 9.69 -33.90
C ALA A 417 -0.61 10.95 -33.11
N ALA A 418 -1.65 10.84 -32.29
CA ALA A 418 -2.21 11.99 -31.59
C ALA A 418 -2.48 11.63 -30.14
N LYS A 419 -1.99 12.47 -29.22
CA LYS A 419 -2.23 12.30 -27.79
C LYS A 419 -3.69 12.63 -27.47
N ILE A 420 -4.38 11.70 -26.80
CA ILE A 420 -5.69 11.98 -26.21
C ILE A 420 -5.51 12.70 -24.88
N ASP A 421 -5.63 14.03 -24.92
CA ASP A 421 -5.52 14.86 -23.72
C ASP A 421 -6.82 14.98 -22.92
N THR A 422 -7.90 14.32 -23.34
CA THR A 422 -9.20 14.33 -22.66
C THR A 422 -9.06 14.00 -21.16
N PRO A 423 -9.58 14.84 -20.24
CA PRO A 423 -9.50 14.56 -18.81
C PRO A 423 -10.34 13.31 -18.44
N VAL A 424 -9.72 12.41 -17.68
CA VAL A 424 -10.34 11.21 -17.12
C VAL A 424 -10.33 11.37 -15.61
N HIS A 425 -11.50 11.54 -15.00
CA HIS A 425 -11.64 11.66 -13.54
C HIS A 425 -11.57 10.27 -12.92
N PHE A 426 -10.62 10.07 -12.01
CA PHE A 426 -10.44 8.83 -11.29
C PHE A 426 -10.64 9.05 -9.78
N PRO A 427 -11.23 8.10 -9.06
CA PRO A 427 -11.49 8.26 -7.63
C PRO A 427 -10.26 7.89 -6.78
N LEU A 428 -10.17 8.39 -5.55
CA LEU A 428 -9.17 7.90 -4.58
C LEU A 428 -9.45 6.45 -4.15
N GLN A 429 -10.70 5.99 -4.28
CA GLN A 429 -11.14 4.65 -3.93
C GLN A 429 -11.88 4.03 -5.11
N LEU A 430 -11.44 2.85 -5.54
CA LEU A 430 -11.98 2.16 -6.70
C LEU A 430 -12.61 0.83 -6.30
N ASN A 431 -13.89 0.63 -6.63
CA ASN A 431 -14.57 -0.64 -6.44
C ASN A 431 -14.50 -1.47 -7.73
N MET A 432 -13.77 -2.57 -7.69
CA MET A 432 -13.59 -3.47 -8.84
C MET A 432 -14.60 -4.61 -8.90
N LEU A 433 -15.46 -4.78 -7.88
CA LEU A 433 -16.43 -5.88 -7.80
C LEU A 433 -17.28 -6.03 -9.07
N PRO A 434 -17.88 -4.96 -9.66
CA PRO A 434 -18.75 -5.08 -10.84
C PRO A 434 -18.08 -5.71 -12.06
N TYR A 435 -16.75 -5.63 -12.13
CA TYR A 435 -15.95 -6.11 -13.26
C TYR A 435 -15.47 -7.55 -13.08
N THR A 436 -15.72 -8.15 -11.91
CA THR A 436 -15.35 -9.54 -11.61
C THR A 436 -16.45 -10.54 -11.99
N ASN A 437 -16.10 -11.81 -12.17
CA ASN A 437 -17.07 -12.90 -12.34
C ASN A 437 -18.10 -12.93 -11.20
N ARG A 438 -17.60 -12.81 -9.96
CA ARG A 438 -18.44 -12.87 -8.74
C ARG A 438 -19.43 -11.72 -8.69
N GLY A 439 -19.02 -10.51 -9.06
CA GLY A 439 -19.91 -9.34 -9.06
C GLY A 439 -21.03 -9.39 -10.11
N ARG A 440 -20.93 -10.28 -11.10
CA ARG A 440 -21.97 -10.48 -12.13
C ARG A 440 -23.03 -11.48 -11.72
N GLU A 441 -22.77 -12.32 -10.73
CA GLU A 441 -23.74 -13.27 -10.20
C GLU A 441 -24.82 -12.52 -9.40
N ALA A 442 -26.09 -12.84 -9.65
CA ALA A 442 -27.23 -12.23 -8.96
C ALA A 442 -27.19 -12.61 -7.47
N GLY A 443 -26.97 -11.63 -6.59
CA GLY A 443 -26.82 -11.79 -5.14
C GLY A 443 -25.49 -11.32 -4.57
N ALA A 444 -24.47 -11.08 -5.40
CA ALA A 444 -23.16 -10.60 -4.95
C ALA A 444 -23.12 -9.11 -4.55
N LYS A 445 -24.07 -8.30 -5.05
CA LYS A 445 -24.17 -6.87 -4.72
C LYS A 445 -24.51 -6.61 -3.25
N ASP A 446 -25.13 -7.59 -2.58
CA ASP A 446 -25.50 -7.52 -1.16
C ASP A 446 -24.44 -8.13 -0.24
N ASN A 447 -23.36 -8.70 -0.80
CA ASN A 447 -22.27 -9.29 -0.03
C ASN A 447 -21.19 -8.23 0.28
N PHE A 448 -21.33 -7.61 1.45
CA PHE A 448 -20.47 -6.52 1.91
C PHE A 448 -18.99 -6.93 2.05
N GLU A 449 -18.70 -8.16 2.49
CA GLU A 449 -17.32 -8.68 2.58
C GLU A 449 -16.68 -8.82 1.21
N LEU A 450 -17.44 -9.32 0.24
CA LEU A 450 -16.95 -9.44 -1.14
C LEU A 450 -16.67 -8.05 -1.74
N ALA A 451 -17.57 -7.09 -1.55
CA ALA A 451 -17.36 -5.71 -1.99
C ALA A 451 -16.12 -5.07 -1.34
N ARG A 452 -15.93 -5.30 -0.03
CA ARG A 452 -14.76 -4.83 0.71
C ARG A 452 -13.45 -5.42 0.17
N SER A 453 -13.42 -6.73 -0.12
CA SER A 453 -12.26 -7.42 -0.71
C SER A 453 -11.89 -6.96 -2.13
N CYS A 454 -12.81 -6.28 -2.82
CA CYS A 454 -12.63 -5.75 -4.17
C CYS A 454 -12.49 -4.21 -4.20
N THR A 455 -12.30 -3.58 -3.03
CA THR A 455 -12.09 -2.13 -2.92
C THR A 455 -10.59 -1.85 -2.85
N PHE A 456 -10.15 -0.88 -3.66
CA PHE A 456 -8.76 -0.48 -3.76
C PHE A 456 -8.59 1.02 -3.46
N ASP A 457 -7.46 1.37 -2.85
CA ASP A 457 -7.02 2.73 -2.61
C ASP A 457 -6.00 3.16 -3.67
N LEU A 458 -6.12 4.39 -4.18
CA LEU A 458 -5.14 4.96 -5.10
C LEU A 458 -3.80 5.14 -4.37
N MET A 459 -2.75 4.55 -4.94
CA MET A 459 -1.39 4.53 -4.38
C MET A 459 -0.45 5.47 -5.15
N SER A 460 -0.49 5.41 -6.47
CA SER A 460 0.34 6.24 -7.35
C SER A 460 -0.40 6.62 -8.64
N VAL A 461 -0.10 7.80 -9.16
CA VAL A 461 -0.54 8.32 -10.46
C VAL A 461 0.69 8.73 -11.25
N VAL A 462 0.82 8.27 -12.49
CA VAL A 462 1.81 8.77 -13.44
C VAL A 462 1.11 9.65 -14.45
N GLU A 463 1.60 10.87 -14.63
CA GLU A 463 1.14 11.85 -15.59
C GLU A 463 2.19 12.05 -16.68
N HIS A 464 1.73 12.16 -17.93
CA HIS A 464 2.59 12.54 -19.05
C HIS A 464 2.23 13.96 -19.51
N VAL A 465 3.19 14.87 -19.41
CA VAL A 465 3.08 16.27 -19.83
C VAL A 465 3.82 16.46 -21.15
N GLY A 466 3.19 17.09 -22.14
CA GLY A 466 3.79 17.28 -23.48
C GLY A 466 3.07 16.51 -24.60
N GLU A 467 3.71 16.45 -25.76
CA GLU A 467 3.22 15.83 -27.00
C GLU A 467 3.64 14.35 -27.08
N ILE A 468 3.24 13.63 -28.12
CA ILE A 468 3.56 12.18 -28.21
C ILE A 468 5.06 11.88 -28.39
N ASP A 469 5.75 12.67 -29.23
CA ASP A 469 7.16 12.44 -29.57
C ASP A 469 8.12 13.14 -28.61
N THR A 470 7.60 14.09 -27.80
CA THR A 470 8.37 14.82 -26.79
C THR A 470 7.52 15.11 -25.56
N GLY A 471 8.02 14.73 -24.38
CA GLY A 471 7.29 14.97 -23.16
C GLY A 471 8.09 14.71 -21.89
N HIS A 472 7.38 14.81 -20.77
CA HIS A 472 7.95 14.64 -19.45
C HIS A 472 6.99 13.89 -18.55
N TYR A 473 7.52 12.92 -17.82
CA TYR A 473 6.75 12.14 -16.87
C TYR A 473 6.92 12.69 -15.46
N VAL A 474 5.79 12.84 -14.77
CA VAL A 474 5.72 13.21 -13.35
C VAL A 474 4.86 12.16 -12.65
N SER A 475 5.19 11.83 -11.40
CA SER A 475 4.38 10.92 -10.60
C SER A 475 3.89 11.57 -9.32
N TYR A 476 2.73 11.14 -8.85
CA TYR A 476 2.17 11.48 -7.54
C TYR A 476 2.07 10.19 -6.74
N CYS A 477 2.80 10.07 -5.64
CA CYS A 477 2.74 8.89 -4.78
C CYS A 477 2.17 9.26 -3.41
N ARG A 478 1.37 8.35 -2.84
CA ARG A 478 0.81 8.48 -1.50
C ARG A 478 1.79 7.93 -0.46
N VAL A 479 2.13 8.74 0.54
CA VAL A 479 2.92 8.32 1.70
C VAL A 479 2.13 8.63 2.96
N GLY A 480 1.65 7.59 3.64
CA GLY A 480 0.66 7.75 4.72
C GLY A 480 -0.64 8.34 4.17
N ASP A 481 -1.05 9.49 4.71
CA ASP A 481 -2.26 10.21 4.28
C ASP A 481 -1.98 11.45 3.43
N GLN A 482 -0.71 11.68 3.10
CA GLN A 482 -0.25 12.80 2.29
C GLN A 482 0.15 12.32 0.89
N TRP A 483 0.10 13.26 -0.05
CA TRP A 483 0.51 13.04 -1.43
C TRP A 483 1.76 13.86 -1.72
N PHE A 484 2.66 13.29 -2.50
CA PHE A 484 3.88 13.94 -2.92
C PHE A 484 4.04 13.82 -4.43
N THR A 485 4.41 14.92 -5.06
CA THR A 485 4.79 14.96 -6.48
C THR A 485 6.28 14.69 -6.60
N PHE A 486 6.63 13.75 -7.47
CA PHE A 486 7.99 13.39 -7.82
C PHE A 486 8.23 13.77 -9.27
N ASN A 487 9.00 14.84 -9.44
CA ASN A 487 9.48 15.33 -10.72
C ASN A 487 11.00 15.15 -10.74
N ASP A 488 11.44 13.98 -11.20
CA ASP A 488 12.82 13.52 -11.10
C ASP A 488 13.34 13.66 -9.65
N HIS A 489 14.36 14.50 -9.44
CA HIS A 489 15.00 14.71 -8.15
C HIS A 489 14.18 15.63 -7.23
N LYS A 490 13.20 16.35 -7.78
CA LYS A 490 12.38 17.31 -7.04
C LYS A 490 11.17 16.60 -6.44
N VAL A 491 11.06 16.67 -5.11
CA VAL A 491 9.94 16.11 -4.35
C VAL A 491 9.20 17.24 -3.64
N GLU A 492 7.90 17.34 -3.87
CA GLU A 492 7.06 18.40 -3.30
C GLU A 492 5.77 17.82 -2.72
N LEU A 493 5.25 18.45 -1.66
CA LEU A 493 3.94 18.09 -1.13
C LEU A 493 2.84 18.49 -2.12
N ALA A 494 1.94 17.56 -2.44
CA ALA A 494 0.84 17.76 -3.36
C ALA A 494 -0.50 17.79 -2.63
N GLN A 495 -1.43 18.63 -3.09
CA GLN A 495 -2.81 18.58 -2.61
C GLN A 495 -3.56 17.46 -3.31
N LYS A 496 -4.58 16.90 -2.64
CA LYS A 496 -5.46 15.89 -3.25
C LYS A 496 -6.14 16.40 -4.54
N SER A 497 -6.40 17.71 -4.62
CA SER A 497 -6.93 18.35 -5.83
C SER A 497 -5.98 18.26 -7.01
N ASP A 498 -4.68 18.39 -6.76
CA ASP A 498 -3.64 18.36 -7.80
C ASP A 498 -3.55 16.94 -8.36
N VAL A 499 -3.54 15.95 -7.46
CA VAL A 499 -3.53 14.53 -7.83
C VAL A 499 -4.76 14.17 -8.65
N LEU A 500 -5.97 14.55 -8.21
CA LEU A 500 -7.22 14.24 -8.92
C LEU A 500 -7.40 15.05 -10.22
N GLY A 501 -6.66 16.15 -10.37
CA GLY A 501 -6.64 16.99 -11.57
C GLY A 501 -5.64 16.54 -12.64
N ALA A 502 -4.72 15.63 -12.29
CA ALA A 502 -3.66 15.16 -13.17
C ALA A 502 -4.20 14.46 -14.43
N ARG A 503 -3.50 14.63 -15.56
CA ARG A 503 -3.76 13.89 -16.81
C ARG A 503 -3.15 12.50 -16.72
N ALA A 504 -3.74 11.67 -15.86
CA ALA A 504 -3.24 10.33 -15.56
C ALA A 504 -3.02 9.50 -16.83
N TYR A 505 -1.83 8.92 -16.95
CA TYR A 505 -1.43 7.96 -17.95
C TYR A 505 -1.42 6.54 -17.36
N LEU A 506 -0.77 6.37 -16.21
CA LEU A 506 -0.83 5.14 -15.40
C LEU A 506 -1.45 5.43 -14.03
N LEU A 507 -2.23 4.47 -13.54
CA LEU A 507 -2.81 4.50 -12.20
C LEU A 507 -2.48 3.19 -11.49
N PHE A 508 -1.98 3.28 -10.27
CA PHE A 508 -1.72 2.13 -9.41
C PHE A 508 -2.66 2.18 -8.20
N TYR A 509 -3.50 1.17 -8.08
CA TYR A 509 -4.46 1.00 -7.00
C TYR A 509 -4.09 -0.21 -6.15
N ILE A 510 -3.93 -0.04 -4.84
CA ILE A 510 -3.61 -1.14 -3.91
C ILE A 510 -4.85 -1.61 -3.17
N VAL A 511 -4.97 -2.92 -2.96
CA VAL A 511 -6.09 -3.52 -2.23
C VAL A 511 -6.19 -2.93 -0.82
N ARG A 512 -7.38 -2.48 -0.43
CA ARG A 512 -7.61 -1.84 0.88
C ARG A 512 -7.58 -2.82 2.05
N SER A 513 -7.96 -4.07 1.81
CA SER A 513 -7.97 -5.12 2.83
C SER A 513 -7.58 -6.46 2.22
N LEU A 514 -6.51 -7.06 2.73
CA LEU A 514 -6.17 -8.45 2.44
C LEU A 514 -7.12 -9.34 3.26
N SER A 515 -7.89 -10.18 2.57
CA SER A 515 -8.82 -11.14 3.19
C SER A 515 -8.13 -12.46 3.54
#